data_AF-A0A060VSX2-F1
#
_entry.id   AF-A0A060VSX2-F1
#
_cell.length_a   1.000
_cell.length_b   1.000
_cell.length_c   1.000
_cell.angle_alpha   90.00
_cell.angle_beta   90.00
_cell.angle_gamma   90.00
#
_symmetry.space_group_name_H-M   'P 1'
#
loop_
_entity.id
_entity.type
_entity.pdbx_description
1 polymer ?
#
loop_
_entity_poly.entity_id
_entity_poly.type
_entity_poly.pdbx_seq_one_letter_code
_entity_poly.pdbx_strand_id
1 'polypeptide(L)'
;MESLSKGGNLIEQNYEPVRRQSLTAPSPNTISWEEYINAENGKAPHLGRELVCKESKKNFKATVAMSQDFPLGIESLLNVLEVIAPFKHFNKLREFVQMKLPPGFPVKLDIPVFPTITATVTFQEFRYDEFEQSIFTIPNEYKEDSSRFPDL
;
A
#
# COMPACT_ATOMS: atom_id res chain seq x y z
N MET A 1 -15.39 25.52 -22.89
CA MET A 1 -15.77 25.46 -21.47
C MET A 1 -14.60 24.83 -20.72
N GLU A 2 -13.96 25.36 -19.71
CA GLU A 2 -13.97 26.64 -18.99
C GLU A 2 -12.56 26.78 -18.41
N SER A 3 -12.03 28.00 -18.47
CA SER A 3 -10.74 28.44 -17.96
C SER A 3 -10.66 28.41 -16.42
N LEU A 4 -9.50 28.07 -15.86
CA LEU A 4 -9.06 28.64 -14.58
C LEU A 4 -7.59 29.05 -14.67
N SER A 5 -7.42 30.28 -15.15
CA SER A 5 -6.30 31.15 -14.81
C SER A 5 -6.39 31.48 -13.32
N LYS A 6 -5.31 31.27 -12.57
CA LYS A 6 -5.08 31.95 -11.30
C LYS A 6 -3.62 32.37 -11.24
N GLY A 7 -3.38 33.58 -11.73
CA GLY A 7 -2.12 34.29 -11.54
C GLY A 7 -1.90 34.61 -10.06
N GLY A 8 -0.63 34.56 -9.65
CA GLY A 8 -0.18 34.94 -8.32
C GLY A 8 1.34 35.08 -8.27
N ASN A 9 1.79 36.32 -8.51
CA ASN A 9 3.12 36.91 -8.32
C ASN A 9 4.27 36.50 -9.26
N LEU A 10 4.67 37.47 -10.10
CA LEU A 10 5.96 37.53 -10.76
C LEU A 10 7.09 37.47 -9.73
N ILE A 11 7.88 36.40 -9.80
CA ILE A 11 9.33 36.55 -9.67
C ILE A 11 9.88 35.99 -10.98
N GLU A 12 10.38 36.91 -11.80
CA GLU A 12 11.00 36.64 -13.09
C GLU A 12 12.36 35.95 -12.86
N GLN A 13 12.33 34.70 -12.40
CA GLN A 13 13.49 33.84 -12.44
C GLN A 13 13.51 33.19 -13.81
N ASN A 14 14.53 33.53 -14.60
CA ASN A 14 14.92 32.90 -15.86
C ASN A 14 15.01 31.37 -15.69
N TYR A 15 13.88 30.67 -15.74
CA TYR A 15 13.85 29.23 -15.92
C TYR A 15 13.72 28.98 -17.42
N GLU A 16 14.85 28.93 -18.10
CA GLU A 16 14.90 28.31 -19.41
C GLU A 16 14.28 26.91 -19.29
N PRO A 17 13.33 26.53 -20.17
CA PRO A 17 12.75 25.20 -20.14
C PRO A 17 13.89 24.20 -20.36
N VAL A 18 14.23 23.43 -19.32
CA VAL A 18 15.23 22.37 -19.37
C VAL A 18 14.77 21.33 -20.38
N ARG A 19 15.17 21.50 -21.64
CA ARG A 19 14.94 20.51 -22.69
C ARG A 19 15.76 19.29 -22.33
N ARG A 20 15.11 18.15 -22.12
CA ARG A 20 15.82 16.87 -22.02
C ARG A 20 16.65 16.69 -23.29
N GLN A 21 17.97 16.54 -23.14
CA GLN A 21 18.84 16.20 -24.25
C GLN A 21 18.34 14.90 -24.90
N SER A 22 18.36 14.86 -26.23
CA SER A 22 18.06 13.64 -26.98
C SER A 22 19.00 12.52 -26.54
N LEU A 23 18.47 11.29 -26.49
CA LEU A 23 19.29 10.13 -26.18
C LEU A 23 20.46 10.03 -27.18
N THR A 24 21.64 9.65 -26.70
CA THR A 24 22.80 9.35 -27.55
C THR A 24 22.47 8.21 -28.51
N ALA A 25 23.15 8.16 -29.66
CA ALA A 25 22.98 7.06 -30.61
C ALA A 25 23.21 5.71 -29.89
N PRO A 26 22.37 4.68 -30.12
CA PRO A 26 22.63 3.35 -29.58
C PRO A 26 23.94 2.78 -30.14
N SER A 27 24.58 1.90 -29.38
CA SER A 27 25.71 1.13 -29.89
C SER A 27 25.28 0.32 -31.11
N PRO A 28 26.16 0.16 -32.13
CA PRO A 28 25.84 -0.64 -33.30
C PRO A 28 25.53 -2.08 -32.88
N ASN A 29 24.51 -2.64 -33.52
CA ASN A 29 24.03 -3.99 -33.25
C ASN A 29 25.08 -5.00 -33.74
N THR A 30 25.43 -5.98 -32.92
CA THR A 30 26.39 -7.04 -33.29
C THR A 30 25.71 -8.26 -33.94
N ILE A 31 24.38 -8.30 -33.98
CA ILE A 31 23.59 -9.44 -34.49
C ILE A 31 23.71 -9.52 -36.02
N SER A 32 24.13 -10.68 -36.53
CA SER A 32 24.19 -10.93 -37.97
C SER A 32 22.82 -11.30 -38.55
N TRP A 33 22.69 -11.22 -39.88
CA TRP A 33 21.47 -11.64 -40.57
C TRP A 33 21.15 -13.11 -40.34
N GLU A 34 22.17 -13.99 -40.33
CA GLU A 34 21.98 -15.41 -40.08
C GLU A 34 21.46 -15.68 -38.67
N GLU A 35 21.95 -14.93 -37.68
CA GLU A 35 21.54 -15.07 -36.28
C GLU A 35 20.10 -14.58 -36.07
N TYR A 36 19.67 -13.55 -36.80
CA TYR A 36 18.28 -13.07 -36.77
C TYR A 36 17.30 -14.05 -37.42
N ILE A 37 17.62 -14.57 -38.62
CA ILE A 37 16.69 -15.40 -39.40
C ILE A 37 16.53 -16.82 -38.82
N ASN A 38 17.53 -17.31 -38.09
CA ASN A 38 17.49 -18.64 -37.45
C ASN A 38 17.00 -18.58 -35.98
N ALA A 39 16.55 -17.43 -35.49
CA ALA A 39 16.07 -17.31 -34.12
C ALA A 39 14.77 -18.10 -33.87
N GLU A 40 14.66 -18.72 -32.70
CA GLU A 40 13.48 -19.50 -32.28
C GLU A 40 12.24 -18.59 -32.13
N ASN A 41 11.06 -19.09 -32.53
CA ASN A 41 9.80 -18.36 -32.37
C ASN A 41 9.58 -17.97 -30.89
N GLY A 42 9.52 -16.66 -30.62
CA GLY A 42 9.34 -16.11 -29.27
C GLY A 42 10.62 -15.65 -28.58
N LYS A 43 11.80 -15.88 -29.19
CA LYS A 43 13.12 -15.41 -28.70
C LYS A 43 13.89 -14.66 -29.79
N ALA A 44 13.22 -13.74 -30.47
CA ALA A 44 13.89 -12.87 -31.43
C ALA A 44 15.01 -12.07 -30.74
N PRO A 45 16.22 -11.99 -31.32
CA PRO A 45 17.33 -11.29 -30.70
C PRO A 45 17.05 -9.79 -30.66
N HIS A 46 17.50 -9.14 -29.59
CA HIS A 46 17.15 -7.76 -29.31
C HIS A 46 17.95 -6.78 -30.19
N LEU A 47 17.30 -6.20 -31.20
CA LEU A 47 17.92 -5.32 -32.21
C LEU A 47 18.04 -3.84 -31.79
N GLY A 48 17.55 -3.47 -30.61
CA GLY A 48 17.55 -2.09 -30.11
C GLY A 48 18.46 -1.88 -28.89
N ARG A 49 18.29 -0.74 -28.21
CA ARG A 49 18.91 -0.47 -26.91
C ARG A 49 18.33 -1.38 -25.82
N GLU A 50 19.21 -2.04 -25.06
CA GLU A 50 18.82 -2.93 -23.95
C GLU A 50 17.72 -2.31 -23.06
N LEU A 51 16.69 -3.10 -22.76
CA LEU A 51 15.58 -2.69 -21.92
C LEU A 51 16.07 -2.44 -20.49
N VAL A 52 16.28 -1.18 -20.14
CA VAL A 52 16.62 -0.81 -18.76
C VAL A 52 15.33 -0.80 -17.94
N CYS A 53 15.11 -1.84 -17.15
CA CYS A 53 14.05 -1.86 -16.16
C CYS A 53 14.43 -0.93 -15.00
N LYS A 54 13.76 0.22 -14.89
CA LYS A 54 13.93 1.14 -13.77
C LYS A 54 13.06 0.69 -12.60
N GLU A 55 13.64 -0.08 -11.69
CA GLU A 55 12.99 -0.37 -10.42
C GLU A 55 13.04 0.86 -9.49
N SER A 56 11.88 1.31 -9.02
CA SER A 56 11.79 2.38 -8.02
C SER A 56 11.20 1.83 -6.73
N LYS A 57 12.07 1.56 -5.75
CA LYS A 57 11.68 1.18 -4.40
C LYS A 57 11.61 2.43 -3.51
N LYS A 58 10.44 2.67 -2.91
CA LYS A 58 10.27 3.67 -1.85
C LYS A 58 10.12 2.94 -0.53
N ASN A 59 10.95 3.29 0.44
CA ASN A 59 10.86 2.75 1.79
C ASN A 59 9.81 3.54 2.57
N PHE A 60 8.87 2.82 3.17
CA PHE A 60 7.86 3.40 4.04
C PHE A 60 8.16 3.00 5.48
N LYS A 61 8.14 3.99 6.39
CA LYS A 61 8.38 3.75 7.82
C LYS A 61 7.04 3.63 8.54
N ALA A 62 6.68 2.43 8.95
CA ALA A 62 5.60 2.20 9.90
C ALA A 62 6.12 2.40 11.33
N THR A 63 5.28 2.95 12.21
CA THR A 63 5.61 3.13 13.64
C THR A 63 4.59 2.37 14.48
N VAL A 64 5.07 1.68 15.51
CA VAL A 64 4.22 0.97 16.47
C VAL A 64 4.59 1.40 17.88
N ALA A 65 3.59 1.70 18.70
CA ALA A 65 3.76 1.91 20.14
C ALA A 65 3.29 0.66 20.87
N MET A 66 4.16 0.10 21.71
CA MET A 66 3.95 -1.16 22.44
C MET A 66 3.86 -0.89 23.94
N SER A 67 2.98 -1.61 24.62
CA SER A 67 2.89 -1.62 26.09
C SER A 67 3.12 -3.04 26.61
N GLN A 68 4.03 -3.21 27.58
CA GLN A 68 4.29 -4.51 28.20
C GLN A 68 3.27 -4.84 29.30
N ASP A 69 2.78 -3.81 30.00
CA ASP A 69 1.83 -3.93 31.12
C ASP A 69 0.37 -3.82 30.66
N PHE A 70 0.05 -4.31 29.46
CA PHE A 70 -1.32 -4.30 28.95
C PHE A 70 -2.02 -5.63 29.30
N PRO A 71 -3.29 -5.59 29.77
CA PRO A 71 -3.99 -6.80 30.23
C PRO A 71 -4.36 -7.78 29.11
N LEU A 72 -4.31 -7.36 27.84
CA LEU A 72 -4.54 -8.23 26.68
C LEU A 72 -3.23 -8.62 26.00
N GLY A 73 -3.18 -9.87 25.55
CA GLY A 73 -2.12 -10.37 24.70
C GLY A 73 -2.33 -10.04 23.22
N ILE A 74 -1.26 -10.15 22.45
CA ILE A 74 -1.29 -10.04 20.98
C ILE A 74 -2.18 -11.11 20.33
N GLU A 75 -2.29 -12.29 20.93
CA GLU A 75 -3.15 -13.39 20.45
C GLU A 75 -4.63 -13.00 20.42
N SER A 76 -5.11 -12.28 21.45
CA SER A 76 -6.49 -11.80 21.48
C SER A 76 -6.76 -10.79 20.37
N LEU A 77 -5.77 -9.95 20.04
CA LEU A 77 -5.87 -9.04 18.90
C LEU A 77 -5.94 -9.80 17.59
N LEU A 78 -5.15 -10.85 17.40
CA LEU A 78 -5.19 -11.68 16.19
C LEU A 78 -6.56 -12.33 15.98
N ASN A 79 -7.20 -12.81 17.05
CA ASN A 79 -8.56 -13.37 16.97
C ASN A 79 -9.60 -12.33 16.55
N VAL A 80 -9.50 -11.11 17.09
CA VAL A 80 -10.39 -10.00 16.69
C VAL A 80 -10.15 -9.61 15.23
N LEU A 81 -8.88 -9.51 14.82
CA LEU A 81 -8.51 -9.21 13.43
C LEU A 81 -8.98 -10.29 12.45
N GLU A 82 -9.10 -11.54 12.87
CA GLU A 82 -9.61 -12.64 12.04
C GLU A 82 -11.10 -12.51 11.75
N VAL A 83 -11.90 -12.10 12.75
CA VAL A 83 -13.34 -11.83 12.55
C VAL A 83 -13.56 -10.60 11.67
N ILE A 84 -12.66 -9.61 11.76
CA ILE A 84 -12.69 -8.36 10.98
C ILE A 84 -11.92 -8.52 9.65
N ALA A 85 -11.31 -9.68 9.38
CA ALA A 85 -10.50 -9.94 8.18
C ALA A 85 -11.20 -9.82 6.81
N PRO A 86 -12.55 -9.91 6.67
CA PRO A 86 -13.18 -9.69 5.36
C PRO A 86 -12.87 -8.32 4.75
N PHE A 87 -12.38 -7.36 5.55
CA PHE A 87 -11.94 -6.07 5.04
C PHE A 87 -10.52 -6.12 4.44
N LYS A 88 -10.41 -5.73 3.16
CA LYS A 88 -9.18 -5.74 2.33
C LYS A 88 -7.89 -5.23 3.00
N HIS A 89 -7.99 -4.28 3.92
CA HIS A 89 -6.84 -3.67 4.60
C HIS A 89 -6.44 -4.35 5.92
N PHE A 90 -7.31 -5.18 6.52
CA PHE A 90 -7.07 -5.83 7.81
C PHE A 90 -6.20 -7.09 7.69
N ASN A 91 -6.21 -7.78 6.55
CA ASN A 91 -5.30 -8.89 6.30
C ASN A 91 -3.82 -8.45 6.34
N LYS A 92 -3.51 -7.26 5.79
CA LYS A 92 -2.16 -6.68 5.85
C LYS A 92 -1.76 -6.28 7.27
N LEU A 93 -2.71 -5.80 8.06
CA LEU A 93 -2.49 -5.50 9.48
C LEU A 93 -2.19 -6.78 10.27
N ARG A 94 -2.93 -7.87 10.03
CA ARG A 94 -2.68 -9.19 10.64
C ARG A 94 -1.29 -9.70 10.30
N GLU A 95 -0.92 -9.69 9.02
CA GLU A 95 0.42 -10.06 8.56
C GLU A 95 1.50 -9.21 9.26
N PHE A 96 1.27 -7.90 9.41
CA PHE A 96 2.20 -6.99 10.09
C PHE A 96 2.37 -7.34 11.57
N VAL A 97 1.28 -7.61 12.28
CA VAL A 97 1.28 -8.01 13.69
C VAL A 97 2.02 -9.35 13.88
N GLN A 98 1.90 -10.28 12.93
CA GLN A 98 2.55 -11.60 13.00
C GLN A 98 4.05 -11.58 12.65
N MET A 99 4.51 -10.70 11.77
CA MET A 99 5.87 -10.83 11.21
C MET A 99 6.99 -10.28 12.12
N LYS A 100 6.81 -9.13 12.81
CA LYS A 100 7.89 -8.46 13.58
C LYS A 100 7.39 -7.41 14.59
N LEU A 101 6.62 -7.81 15.61
CA LEU A 101 6.34 -6.91 16.72
C LEU A 101 7.33 -7.10 17.89
N PRO A 102 7.76 -6.02 18.57
CA PRO A 102 8.43 -6.10 19.86
C PRO A 102 7.54 -6.81 20.90
N PRO A 103 8.08 -7.23 22.06
CA PRO A 103 7.24 -7.79 23.12
C PRO A 103 6.22 -6.76 23.65
N GLY A 104 4.99 -7.22 23.90
CA GLY A 104 3.90 -6.41 24.45
C GLY A 104 2.67 -6.32 23.53
N PHE A 105 1.70 -5.48 23.92
CA PHE A 105 0.50 -5.20 23.16
C PHE A 105 0.62 -3.89 22.36
N PRO A 106 0.22 -3.86 21.07
CA PRO A 106 0.33 -2.66 20.25
C PRO A 106 -0.82 -1.68 20.55
N VAL A 107 -0.57 -0.66 21.36
CA VAL A 107 -1.58 0.37 21.73
C VAL A 107 -1.84 1.39 20.61
N LYS A 108 -0.87 1.56 19.70
CA LYS A 108 -0.99 2.44 18.52
C LYS A 108 -0.16 1.90 17.36
N LEU A 109 -0.73 1.91 16.15
CA LEU A 109 -0.04 1.59 14.91
C LEU A 109 -0.25 2.72 13.89
N ASP A 110 0.84 3.24 13.35
CA ASP A 110 0.85 4.22 12.26
C ASP A 110 1.42 3.55 11.01
N ILE A 111 0.54 3.24 10.04
CA ILE A 111 0.87 2.49 8.82
C ILE A 111 0.63 3.37 7.59
N PRO A 112 1.66 3.69 6.81
CA PRO A 112 1.51 4.43 5.56
C PRO A 112 0.76 3.59 4.52
N VAL A 113 -0.39 4.08 4.07
CA VAL A 113 -1.20 3.45 3.02
C VAL A 113 -0.81 4.01 1.64
N PHE A 114 -0.49 5.30 1.59
CA PHE A 114 0.02 6.00 0.40
C PHE A 114 1.20 6.88 0.78
N PRO A 115 2.01 7.38 -0.18
CA PRO A 115 3.14 8.26 0.12
C PRO A 115 2.81 9.52 0.93
N THR A 116 1.54 9.91 0.97
CA THR A 116 1.07 11.11 1.66
C THR A 116 0.00 10.80 2.72
N ILE A 117 -0.44 9.53 2.85
CA ILE A 117 -1.55 9.15 3.72
C ILE A 117 -1.10 8.02 4.64
N THR A 118 -1.18 8.29 5.94
CA THR A 118 -0.93 7.31 7.00
C THR A 118 -2.25 6.94 7.67
N ALA A 119 -2.53 5.65 7.76
CA ALA A 119 -3.61 5.13 8.59
C ALA A 119 -3.09 4.95 10.01
N THR A 120 -3.85 5.45 10.98
CA THR A 120 -3.54 5.31 12.40
C THR A 120 -4.61 4.45 13.06
N VAL A 121 -4.18 3.35 13.68
CA VAL A 121 -5.01 2.48 14.51
C VAL A 121 -4.62 2.70 15.96
N THR A 122 -5.57 3.08 16.81
CA THR A 122 -5.34 3.32 18.24
C THR A 122 -6.35 2.58 19.09
N PHE A 123 -5.88 2.00 20.19
CA PHE A 123 -6.73 1.43 21.23
C PHE A 123 -6.94 2.51 22.28
N GLN A 124 -8.01 3.29 22.11
CA GLN A 124 -8.25 4.49 22.93
C GLN A 124 -8.90 4.15 24.27
N GLU A 125 -9.86 3.23 24.26
CA GLU A 125 -10.58 2.81 25.45
C GLU A 125 -10.59 1.28 25.52
N PHE A 126 -10.20 0.76 26.67
CA PHE A 126 -10.30 -0.66 27.01
C PHE A 126 -11.17 -0.80 28.25
N ARG A 127 -12.23 -1.61 28.13
CA ARG A 127 -13.10 -1.97 29.25
C ARG A 127 -13.19 -3.48 29.36
N TYR A 128 -12.95 -3.98 30.56
CA TYR A 128 -13.15 -5.37 30.90
C TYR A 128 -14.41 -5.45 31.78
N ASP A 129 -15.50 -5.95 31.23
CA ASP A 129 -16.80 -6.03 31.89
C ASP A 129 -17.57 -7.27 31.44
N GLU A 130 -18.54 -7.70 32.24
CA GLU A 130 -19.48 -8.76 31.87
C GLU A 130 -20.63 -8.15 31.08
N PHE A 131 -20.69 -8.51 29.79
CA PHE A 131 -21.73 -8.03 28.90
C PHE A 131 -22.96 -8.94 28.93
N GLU A 132 -24.14 -8.33 28.99
CA GLU A 132 -25.41 -9.07 28.95
C GLU A 132 -25.58 -9.77 27.59
N GLN A 133 -25.95 -11.06 27.57
CA GLN A 133 -26.04 -11.85 26.33
C GLN A 133 -27.02 -11.26 25.30
N SER A 134 -27.98 -10.47 25.76
CA SER A 134 -28.96 -9.72 24.95
C SER A 134 -28.29 -8.84 23.89
N ILE A 135 -27.13 -8.23 24.18
CA ILE A 135 -26.47 -7.30 23.25
C ILE A 135 -25.86 -8.00 22.03
N PHE A 136 -25.64 -9.31 22.13
CA PHE A 136 -25.10 -10.13 21.03
C PHE A 136 -26.21 -10.78 20.20
N THR A 137 -27.48 -10.53 20.54
CA THR A 137 -28.62 -11.07 19.79
C THR A 137 -28.94 -10.15 18.62
N ILE A 138 -29.05 -10.72 17.42
CA ILE A 138 -29.43 -9.98 16.21
C ILE A 138 -30.89 -9.53 16.36
N PRO A 139 -31.21 -8.23 16.25
CA PRO A 139 -32.60 -7.76 16.33
C PRO A 139 -33.46 -8.36 15.23
N ASN A 140 -34.73 -8.66 15.54
CA ASN A 140 -35.68 -9.23 14.57
C ASN A 140 -35.95 -8.31 13.36
N GLU A 141 -35.67 -7.01 13.52
CA GLU A 141 -35.83 -5.99 12.47
C GLU A 141 -34.57 -5.83 11.59
N TYR A 142 -33.48 -6.53 11.90
CA TYR A 142 -32.28 -6.52 11.08
C TYR A 142 -32.55 -7.15 9.71
N LYS A 143 -32.32 -6.38 8.65
CA LYS A 143 -32.31 -6.89 7.27
C LYS A 143 -30.89 -6.77 6.74
N GLU A 144 -30.32 -7.91 6.39
CA GLU A 144 -29.03 -7.96 5.71
C GLU A 144 -29.17 -7.35 4.32
N ASP A 145 -28.42 -6.27 4.07
CA ASP A 145 -28.35 -5.64 2.76
C ASP A 145 -27.20 -6.25 1.96
N SER A 146 -27.55 -7.13 1.01
CA SER A 146 -26.59 -7.83 0.16
C SER A 146 -25.80 -6.91 -0.78
N SER A 147 -26.16 -5.62 -0.89
CA SER A 147 -25.49 -4.63 -1.74
C SER A 147 -24.56 -3.69 -0.96
N ARG A 148 -24.57 -3.75 0.37
CA ARG A 148 -23.82 -2.82 1.24
C ARG A 148 -22.30 -3.09 1.24
N PHE A 149 -21.90 -4.30 0.87
CA PHE A 149 -20.49 -4.71 0.77
C PHE A 149 -20.26 -5.58 -0.49
N PRO A 150 -20.29 -4.99 -1.69
CA PRO A 150 -20.16 -5.73 -2.96
C PRO A 150 -18.75 -6.29 -3.20
N ASP A 151 -17.76 -5.84 -2.42
CA ASP A 151 -16.35 -6.23 -2.50
C ASP A 151 -15.89 -7.10 -1.31
N LEU A 152 -16.82 -7.67 -0.53
CA LEU A 152 -16.52 -8.72 0.46
C LEU A 152 -16.38 -10.09 -0.23
#